data_AF-X8AHV9-F1
#
_entry.id   AF-X8AHV9-F1
#
_cell.length_a   1.000
_cell.length_b   1.000
_cell.length_c   1.000
_cell.angle_alpha   90.00
_cell.angle_beta   90.00
_cell.angle_gamma   90.00
#
_symmetry.space_group_name_H-M   'P 1'
#
loop_
_entity.id
_entity.type
_entity.pdbx_description
1 polymer ?
#
loop_
_entity_poly.entity_id
_entity_poly.type
_entity_poly.pdbx_seq_one_letter_code
_entity_poly.pdbx_strand_id
1 'polypeptide(L)'
;MAGSRLTGTLPLIAGAPAAELLLVLAKETDSGNPVLVAVDPSDDAVDVVPHQPFDLTATIGSVTLHQASGELLGAGSAVREALEAARRRAVLAVAADSVGVGSRALAMAVAWAGEREQFGRPIGSFQAISHRCADMLVELEGARSQVLAAADELDSRALIAWSIWPQRRRLMPRWRLARA
;
A
#
# COMPACT_ATOMS: atom_id res chain seq x y z
N MET A 1 16.81 27.59 19.48
CA MET A 1 17.13 26.76 18.30
C MET A 1 15.82 26.61 17.54
N ALA A 2 15.69 27.24 16.37
CA ALA A 2 14.44 27.21 15.62
C ALA A 2 14.19 25.77 15.14
N GLY A 3 13.13 25.14 15.62
CA GLY A 3 12.76 23.78 15.22
C GLY A 3 12.37 23.76 13.74
N SER A 4 12.82 22.73 13.02
CA SER A 4 12.49 22.53 11.60
C SER A 4 10.96 22.50 11.41
N ARG A 5 10.47 23.21 10.39
CA ARG A 5 9.05 23.31 10.04
C ARG A 5 8.80 22.75 8.64
N LEU A 6 7.66 22.10 8.45
CA LEU A 6 7.26 21.54 7.16
C LEU A 6 6.33 22.48 6.39
N THR A 7 6.52 22.60 5.08
CA THR A 7 5.62 23.35 4.21
C THR A 7 5.48 22.67 2.87
N GLY A 8 4.25 22.61 2.36
CA GLY A 8 3.95 22.03 1.07
C GLY A 8 2.50 21.58 0.98
N THR A 9 2.08 21.26 -0.25
CA THR A 9 0.76 20.70 -0.54
C THR A 9 0.92 19.36 -1.24
N LEU A 10 0.18 18.36 -0.75
CA LEU A 10 0.07 17.04 -1.35
C LEU A 10 -1.40 16.85 -1.78
N PRO A 11 -1.70 16.79 -3.09
CA PRO A 11 -3.07 16.92 -3.58
C PRO A 11 -3.90 15.63 -3.46
N LEU A 12 -3.27 14.46 -3.42
CA LEU A 12 -3.96 13.16 -3.48
C LEU A 12 -3.28 12.15 -2.56
N ILE A 13 -3.77 12.05 -1.34
CA ILE A 13 -3.26 11.13 -0.32
C ILE A 13 -4.38 10.18 0.11
N ALA A 14 -4.19 8.90 -0.21
CA ALA A 14 -5.08 7.85 0.25
C ALA A 14 -5.07 7.77 1.78
N GLY A 15 -6.26 7.67 2.37
CA GLY A 15 -6.48 7.60 3.82
C GLY A 15 -6.32 8.92 4.57
N ALA A 16 -5.83 10.01 3.94
CA ALA A 16 -5.53 11.26 4.67
C ALA A 16 -6.68 11.80 5.54
N PRO A 17 -7.94 11.87 5.07
CA PRO A 17 -9.07 12.32 5.90
C PRO A 17 -9.34 11.52 7.16
N ALA A 18 -8.87 10.27 7.24
CA ALA A 18 -9.05 9.37 8.38
C ALA A 18 -7.72 9.04 9.07
N ALA A 19 -6.62 9.68 8.67
CA ALA A 19 -5.31 9.39 9.24
C ALA A 19 -5.21 9.96 10.66
N GLU A 20 -4.68 9.17 11.58
CA GLU A 20 -4.28 9.63 12.93
C GLU A 20 -2.80 10.05 12.95
N LEU A 21 -2.06 9.73 11.88
CA LEU A 21 -0.64 10.05 11.72
C LEU A 21 -0.33 10.23 10.24
N LEU A 22 0.36 11.31 9.90
CA LEU A 22 0.88 11.55 8.56
C LEU A 22 2.39 11.30 8.54
N LEU A 23 2.85 10.37 7.70
CA LEU A 23 4.27 10.18 7.41
C LEU A 23 4.64 11.02 6.20
N VAL A 24 5.34 12.13 6.44
CA VAL A 24 5.70 13.12 5.42
C VAL A 24 7.14 12.91 5.00
N LEU A 25 7.33 12.53 3.73
CA LEU A 25 8.63 12.58 3.07
C LEU A 25 8.88 14.02 2.60
N ALA A 26 9.87 14.68 3.19
CA ALA A 26 10.26 16.03 2.83
C ALA A 26 11.73 16.09 2.39
N LYS A 27 12.18 17.26 1.94
CA LYS A 27 13.59 17.56 1.69
C LYS A 27 14.02 18.66 2.63
N GLU A 28 15.16 18.48 3.28
CA GLU A 28 15.79 19.53 4.06
C GLU A 28 16.21 20.69 3.14
N THR A 29 15.94 21.94 3.56
CA THR A 29 16.19 23.13 2.75
C THR A 29 17.66 23.33 2.42
N ASP A 30 18.54 23.12 3.40
CA ASP A 30 19.97 23.42 3.26
C ASP A 30 20.73 22.34 2.48
N SER A 31 20.51 21.07 2.85
CA SER A 31 21.26 19.94 2.28
C SER A 31 20.55 19.27 1.10
N GLY A 32 19.24 19.51 0.92
CA GLY A 32 18.41 18.77 -0.03
C GLY A 32 18.21 17.30 0.32
N ASN A 33 18.68 16.84 1.49
CA ASN A 33 18.57 15.46 1.90
C ASN A 33 17.10 15.10 2.19
N PRO A 34 16.66 13.87 1.85
CA PRO A 34 15.34 13.42 2.20
C PRO A 34 15.27 13.22 3.71
N VAL A 35 14.17 13.66 4.29
CA VAL A 35 13.81 13.45 5.69
C VAL A 35 12.44 12.82 5.77
N LEU A 36 12.23 11.95 6.74
CA LEU A 36 10.93 11.37 7.04
C LEU A 36 10.46 11.94 8.37
N VAL A 37 9.29 12.56 8.38
CA VAL A 37 8.75 13.25 9.55
C VAL A 37 7.34 12.72 9.85
N ALA A 38 7.07 12.42 11.11
CA ALA A 38 5.73 12.10 11.59
C ALA A 38 5.02 13.41 11.99
N VAL A 39 3.85 13.64 11.42
CA VAL A 39 3.04 14.85 11.63
C VAL A 39 1.68 14.44 12.17
N ASP A 40 1.23 15.12 13.22
CA ASP A 40 -0.12 14.99 13.74
C ASP A 40 -1.08 15.76 12.81
N PRO A 41 -2.05 15.10 12.17
CA PRO A 41 -3.02 15.76 11.29
C PRO A 41 -3.98 16.70 12.03
N SER A 42 -4.00 16.69 13.37
CA SER A 42 -4.78 17.62 14.19
C SER A 42 -4.04 18.92 14.58
N ASP A 43 -2.76 19.07 14.19
CA ASP A 43 -2.02 20.33 14.36
C ASP A 43 -2.70 21.45 13.53
N ASP A 44 -2.95 22.62 14.13
CA ASP A 44 -3.56 23.79 13.48
C ASP A 44 -2.81 24.24 12.21
N ALA A 45 -1.54 23.85 12.06
CA ALA A 45 -0.73 24.09 10.88
C ALA A 45 -0.94 23.05 9.75
N VAL A 46 -1.90 22.14 9.87
CA VAL A 46 -2.18 21.06 8.91
C VAL A 46 -3.63 21.12 8.45
N ASP A 47 -3.83 21.39 7.16
CA ASP A 47 -5.14 21.35 6.54
C ASP A 47 -5.33 20.04 5.78
N VAL A 48 -6.29 19.23 6.21
CA VAL A 48 -6.72 18.02 5.49
C VAL A 48 -8.09 18.26 4.87
N VAL A 49 -8.16 18.21 3.53
CA VAL A 49 -9.40 18.42 2.79
C VAL A 49 -9.82 17.11 2.13
N PRO A 50 -10.96 16.50 2.51
CA PRO A 50 -11.45 15.28 1.87
C PRO A 50 -11.88 15.55 0.43
N HIS A 51 -11.75 14.53 -0.41
CA HIS A 51 -12.24 14.53 -1.78
C HIS A 51 -13.29 13.44 -1.97
N GLN A 52 -14.13 13.62 -2.99
CA GLN A 52 -15.08 12.60 -3.42
C GLN A 52 -14.51 11.82 -4.61
N PRO A 53 -13.92 10.64 -4.40
CA PRO A 53 -13.45 9.78 -5.48
C PRO A 53 -14.60 9.12 -6.24
N PHE A 54 -14.29 8.59 -7.43
CA PHE A 54 -15.21 7.76 -8.20
C PHE A 54 -15.50 6.42 -7.50
N ASP A 55 -14.47 5.82 -6.90
CA ASP A 55 -14.62 4.67 -6.02
C ASP A 55 -15.11 5.15 -4.65
N LEU A 56 -16.39 4.91 -4.36
CA LEU A 56 -17.03 5.32 -3.11
C LEU A 56 -16.47 4.63 -1.87
N THR A 57 -15.66 3.57 -2.03
CA THR A 57 -14.98 2.88 -0.94
C THR A 57 -13.60 3.47 -0.64
N ALA A 58 -13.06 4.30 -1.54
CA ALA A 58 -11.78 4.96 -1.34
C ALA A 58 -11.93 6.19 -0.45
N THR A 59 -11.00 6.35 0.49
CA THR A 59 -10.84 7.57 1.28
C THR A 59 -9.63 8.32 0.75
N ILE A 60 -9.80 9.52 0.19
CA ILE A 60 -8.72 10.33 -0.39
C ILE A 60 -8.92 11.78 0.02
N GLY A 61 -7.83 12.50 0.27
CA GLY A 61 -7.86 13.95 0.47
C GLY A 61 -6.54 14.62 0.10
N SER A 62 -6.56 15.94 0.09
CA SER A 62 -5.36 16.77 -0.02
C SER A 62 -4.88 17.18 1.38
N VAL A 63 -3.56 17.25 1.55
CA VAL A 63 -2.91 17.72 2.78
C VAL A 63 -2.10 18.97 2.46
N THR A 64 -2.33 20.06 3.19
CA THR A 64 -1.48 21.27 3.15
C THR A 64 -0.82 21.48 4.50
N LEU A 65 0.50 21.72 4.49
CA LEU A 65 1.31 21.97 5.67
C LEU A 65 1.72 23.45 5.68
N HIS A 66 1.35 24.16 6.75
CA HIS A 66 1.59 25.58 6.97
C HIS A 66 2.59 25.80 8.10
N GLN A 67 3.87 25.49 7.83
CA GLN A 67 4.93 25.48 8.85
C GLN A 67 4.64 24.49 9.98
N ALA A 68 4.13 23.31 9.63
CA ALA A 68 3.74 22.27 10.59
C ALA A 68 4.94 21.72 11.38
N SER A 69 4.67 21.37 12.65
CA SER A 69 5.59 20.61 13.51
C SER A 69 5.61 19.14 13.11
N GLY A 70 6.68 18.43 13.50
CA GLY A 70 6.65 16.97 13.45
C GLY A 70 7.88 16.32 14.09
N GLU A 71 7.79 15.03 14.35
CA GLU A 71 8.90 14.22 14.86
C GLU A 71 9.76 13.71 13.70
N LEU A 72 11.05 14.05 13.70
CA LEU A 72 12.00 13.54 12.72
C LEU A 72 12.27 12.05 12.97
N LEU A 73 11.81 11.19 12.06
CA LEU A 73 12.02 9.74 12.14
C LEU A 73 13.34 9.30 11.50
N GLY A 74 13.87 10.07 10.55
CA GLY A 74 15.14 9.78 9.90
C GLY A 74 15.51 10.77 8.81
N ALA A 75 16.77 10.69 8.35
CA ALA A 75 17.31 11.53 7.28
C ALA A 75 18.27 10.77 6.36
N GLY A 76 18.51 11.30 5.16
CA GLY A 76 19.60 10.88 4.28
C GLY A 76 19.44 9.47 3.70
N SER A 77 20.52 8.69 3.69
CA SER A 77 20.54 7.34 3.11
C SER A 77 19.58 6.37 3.80
N ALA A 78 19.44 6.45 5.12
CA ALA A 78 18.52 5.59 5.87
C ALA A 78 17.07 5.75 5.40
N VAL A 79 16.63 6.99 5.12
CA VAL A 79 15.28 7.24 4.57
C VAL A 79 15.13 6.68 3.16
N ARG A 80 16.16 6.82 2.30
CA ARG A 80 16.11 6.26 0.93
C ARG A 80 15.99 4.75 0.96
N GLU A 81 16.79 4.07 1.79
CA GLU A 81 16.75 2.63 1.95
C GLU A 81 15.41 2.14 2.50
N ALA A 82 14.87 2.83 3.50
CA ALA A 82 13.56 2.52 4.07
C ALA A 82 12.43 2.70 3.03
N LEU A 83 12.46 3.80 2.27
CA LEU A 83 11.46 4.06 1.22
C LEU A 83 11.52 3.01 0.12
N GLU A 84 12.72 2.62 -0.30
CA GLU A 84 12.91 1.60 -1.32
C GLU A 84 12.45 0.21 -0.83
N ALA A 85 12.67 -0.10 0.45
CA ALA A 85 12.15 -1.30 1.08
C ALA A 85 10.62 -1.29 1.24
N ALA A 86 10.02 -0.13 1.57
CA ALA A 86 8.57 0.04 1.66
C ALA A 86 7.92 -0.04 0.28
N ARG A 87 8.52 0.59 -0.73
CA ARG A 87 8.04 0.58 -2.12
C ARG A 87 7.91 -0.83 -2.68
N ARG A 88 8.89 -1.70 -2.45
CA ARG A 88 8.80 -3.12 -2.87
C ARG A 88 7.62 -3.86 -2.25
N ARG A 89 7.36 -3.63 -0.96
CA ARG A 89 6.21 -4.22 -0.26
C ARG A 89 4.88 -3.66 -0.75
N ALA A 90 4.81 -2.35 -0.98
CA ALA A 90 3.63 -1.71 -1.53
C ALA A 90 3.30 -2.25 -2.93
N VAL A 91 4.28 -2.37 -3.82
CA VAL A 91 4.10 -2.95 -5.15
C VAL A 91 3.61 -4.40 -5.07
N LEU A 92 4.20 -5.21 -4.18
CA LEU A 92 3.74 -6.59 -3.97
C LEU A 92 2.28 -6.63 -3.48
N ALA A 93 1.92 -5.78 -2.51
CA ALA A 93 0.56 -5.72 -1.98
C ALA A 93 -0.46 -5.36 -3.06
N VAL A 94 -0.15 -4.36 -3.91
CA VAL A 94 -1.01 -3.97 -5.05
C VAL A 94 -1.14 -5.09 -6.08
N ALA A 95 -0.05 -5.81 -6.38
CA ALA A 95 -0.08 -6.94 -7.29
C ALA A 95 -0.93 -8.10 -6.74
N ALA A 96 -0.79 -8.41 -5.44
CA ALA A 96 -1.57 -9.45 -4.77
C ALA A 96 -3.07 -9.09 -4.73
N ASP A 97 -3.41 -7.83 -4.44
CA ASP A 97 -4.78 -7.33 -4.49
C ASP A 97 -5.37 -7.44 -5.90
N SER A 98 -4.60 -7.05 -6.92
CA SER A 98 -5.00 -7.17 -8.34
C SER A 98 -5.28 -8.62 -8.75
N VAL A 99 -4.50 -9.59 -8.26
CA VAL A 99 -4.78 -11.03 -8.46
C VAL A 99 -6.08 -11.44 -7.77
N GLY A 100 -6.35 -10.95 -6.56
CA GLY A 100 -7.61 -11.20 -5.87
C GLY A 100 -8.83 -10.67 -6.65
N VAL A 101 -8.77 -9.41 -7.08
CA VAL A 101 -9.79 -8.75 -7.90
C VAL A 101 -10.00 -9.51 -9.22
N GLY A 102 -8.92 -9.82 -9.94
CA GLY A 102 -8.98 -10.58 -11.20
C GLY A 102 -9.57 -11.98 -11.02
N SER A 103 -9.22 -12.67 -9.93
CA SER A 103 -9.80 -13.98 -9.58
C SER A 103 -11.30 -13.90 -9.40
N ARG A 104 -11.78 -12.89 -8.67
CA ARG A 104 -13.22 -12.70 -8.45
C ARG A 104 -13.94 -12.30 -9.74
N ALA A 105 -13.35 -11.42 -10.54
CA ALA A 105 -13.91 -11.00 -11.83
C ALA A 105 -14.06 -12.19 -12.79
N LEU A 106 -13.04 -13.03 -12.92
CA LEU A 106 -13.08 -14.24 -13.74
C LEU A 106 -14.16 -15.21 -13.25
N ALA A 107 -14.24 -15.46 -11.94
CA ALA A 107 -15.25 -16.36 -11.38
C ALA A 107 -16.67 -15.87 -11.69
N MET A 108 -16.94 -14.56 -11.56
CA MET A 108 -18.23 -13.96 -11.90
C MET A 108 -18.51 -14.05 -13.41
N ALA A 109 -17.51 -13.81 -14.25
CA ALA A 109 -17.66 -13.91 -15.70
C ALA A 109 -18.00 -15.34 -16.15
N VAL A 110 -17.32 -16.35 -15.61
CA VAL A 110 -17.58 -17.76 -15.91
C VAL A 110 -18.97 -18.17 -15.43
N ALA A 111 -19.36 -17.80 -14.21
CA ALA A 111 -20.70 -18.09 -13.69
C ALA A 111 -21.79 -17.49 -14.59
N TRP A 112 -21.66 -16.20 -14.92
CA TRP A 112 -22.61 -15.54 -15.81
C TRP A 112 -22.63 -16.15 -17.21
N ALA A 113 -21.47 -16.56 -17.75
CA ALA A 113 -21.40 -17.20 -19.05
C ALA A 113 -22.11 -18.56 -19.09
N GLY A 114 -22.14 -19.28 -17.96
CA GLY A 114 -22.85 -20.56 -17.81
C GLY A 114 -24.36 -20.40 -17.65
N GLU A 115 -24.83 -19.30 -17.06
CA GLU A 115 -26.25 -19.07 -16.76
C GLU A 115 -26.97 -18.30 -17.87
N ARG A 116 -26.28 -17.36 -18.54
CA ARG A 116 -26.91 -16.47 -19.52
C ARG A 116 -27.14 -17.20 -20.84
N GLU A 117 -28.40 -17.41 -21.21
CA GLU A 117 -28.76 -17.98 -22.52
C GLU A 117 -28.99 -16.93 -23.59
N GLN A 118 -28.38 -17.12 -24.77
CA GLN A 118 -28.65 -16.39 -26.01
C GLN A 118 -28.47 -17.33 -27.21
N PHE A 119 -29.25 -17.10 -28.27
CA PHE A 119 -29.25 -17.98 -29.45
C PHE A 119 -29.51 -19.46 -29.09
N GLY A 120 -30.41 -19.68 -28.11
CA GLY A 120 -30.88 -21.01 -27.72
C GLY A 120 -29.93 -21.85 -26.87
N ARG A 121 -28.86 -21.26 -26.31
CA ARG A 121 -27.92 -21.95 -25.40
C ARG A 121 -27.15 -20.98 -24.51
N PRO A 122 -26.47 -21.44 -23.45
CA PRO A 122 -25.58 -20.61 -22.64
C PRO A 122 -24.49 -19.93 -23.46
N ILE A 123 -24.19 -18.66 -23.17
CA ILE A 123 -23.21 -17.88 -23.92
C ILE A 123 -21.78 -18.42 -23.78
N GLY A 124 -21.48 -19.13 -22.69
CA GLY A 124 -20.20 -19.80 -22.48
C GLY A 124 -19.89 -20.91 -23.49
N SER A 125 -20.91 -21.42 -24.22
CA SER A 125 -20.71 -22.42 -25.28
C SER A 125 -20.14 -21.82 -26.57
N PHE A 126 -20.13 -20.49 -26.73
CA PHE A 126 -19.49 -19.82 -27.86
C PHE A 126 -18.00 -19.63 -27.57
N GLN A 127 -17.14 -20.05 -28.51
CA GLN A 127 -15.68 -19.94 -28.39
C GLN A 127 -15.20 -18.51 -28.06
N ALA A 128 -15.85 -17.50 -28.62
CA ALA A 128 -15.52 -16.10 -28.35
C ALA A 128 -15.67 -15.70 -26.87
N ILE A 129 -16.44 -16.44 -26.07
CA ILE A 129 -16.58 -16.21 -24.62
C ILE A 129 -15.69 -17.17 -23.85
N SER A 130 -15.72 -18.47 -24.16
CA SER A 130 -14.93 -19.46 -23.42
C SER A 130 -13.43 -19.27 -23.59
N HIS A 131 -12.94 -18.92 -24.79
CA HIS A 131 -11.50 -18.63 -24.99
C HIS A 131 -11.07 -17.39 -24.21
N ARG A 132 -11.87 -16.31 -24.20
CA ARG A 132 -11.54 -15.13 -23.38
C ARG A 132 -11.45 -15.46 -21.89
N CYS A 133 -12.33 -16.33 -21.39
CA CYS A 133 -12.24 -16.79 -20.00
C CYS A 133 -10.99 -17.65 -19.74
N ALA A 134 -10.61 -18.50 -20.70
CA ALA A 134 -9.39 -19.29 -20.61
C ALA A 134 -8.12 -18.42 -20.64
N ASP A 135 -8.07 -17.42 -21.53
CA ASP A 135 -6.94 -16.48 -21.63
C ASP A 135 -6.78 -15.67 -20.33
N MET A 136 -7.89 -15.14 -19.79
CA MET A 136 -7.88 -14.46 -18.49
C MET A 136 -7.38 -15.38 -17.35
N LEU A 137 -7.75 -16.67 -17.37
CA LEU A 137 -7.26 -17.64 -16.38
C LEU A 137 -5.74 -17.83 -16.49
N VAL A 138 -5.21 -17.96 -17.70
CA VAL A 138 -3.77 -18.14 -17.94
C VAL A 138 -2.99 -16.91 -17.45
N GLU A 139 -3.44 -15.70 -17.79
CA GLU A 139 -2.81 -14.46 -17.32
C GLU A 139 -2.84 -14.35 -15.79
N LEU A 140 -3.97 -14.71 -15.19
CA LEU A 140 -4.16 -14.65 -13.74
C LEU A 140 -3.27 -15.63 -12.98
N GLU A 141 -3.12 -16.87 -13.46
CA GLU A 141 -2.24 -17.85 -12.83
C GLU A 141 -0.75 -17.49 -13.02
N GLY A 142 -0.40 -16.86 -14.15
CA GLY A 142 0.90 -16.24 -14.35
C GLY A 142 1.18 -15.14 -13.32
N ALA A 143 0.24 -14.21 -13.13
CA ALA A 143 0.35 -13.14 -12.15
C ALA A 143 0.41 -13.67 -10.71
N ARG A 144 -0.42 -14.68 -10.36
CA ARG A 144 -0.39 -15.34 -9.05
C ARG A 144 0.98 -15.94 -8.75
N SER A 145 1.57 -16.62 -9.73
CA SER A 145 2.89 -17.23 -9.60
C SER A 145 3.98 -16.18 -9.33
N GLN A 146 3.92 -15.04 -10.03
CA GLN A 146 4.86 -13.93 -9.82
C GLN A 146 4.70 -13.28 -8.45
N VAL A 147 3.46 -13.08 -7.99
CA VAL A 147 3.18 -12.54 -6.65
C VAL A 147 3.75 -13.44 -5.57
N LEU A 148 3.51 -14.76 -5.65
CA LEU A 148 4.02 -15.71 -4.66
C LEU A 148 5.55 -15.75 -4.64
N ALA A 149 6.20 -15.81 -5.81
CA ALA A 149 7.65 -15.76 -5.89
C ALA A 149 8.24 -14.47 -5.32
N ALA A 150 7.61 -13.31 -5.56
CA ALA A 150 8.04 -12.04 -5.01
C ALA A 150 7.82 -11.94 -3.48
N ALA A 151 6.75 -12.56 -2.96
CA ALA A 151 6.50 -12.66 -1.53
C ALA A 151 7.58 -13.50 -0.84
N ASP A 152 7.90 -14.68 -1.38
CA ASP A 152 8.93 -15.57 -0.84
C ASP A 152 10.31 -14.91 -0.78
N GLU A 153 10.69 -14.15 -1.81
CA GLU A 153 11.94 -13.41 -1.86
C GLU A 153 11.97 -12.28 -0.80
N LEU A 154 10.87 -11.55 -0.62
CA LEU A 154 10.78 -10.49 0.39
C LEU A 154 10.81 -11.05 1.83
N ASP A 155 10.17 -12.18 2.08
CA ASP A 155 10.19 -12.85 3.38
C ASP A 155 11.56 -13.42 3.70
N SER A 156 12.22 -14.06 2.72
CA SER A 156 13.59 -14.56 2.86
C SER A 156 14.57 -13.43 3.22
N ARG A 157 14.43 -12.26 2.58
CA ARG A 157 15.21 -11.06 2.92
C ARG A 157 14.87 -10.50 4.30
N ALA A 158 13.60 -10.55 4.72
CA ALA A 158 13.19 -10.08 6.03
C ALA A 158 13.76 -10.95 7.16
N LEU A 159 13.82 -12.27 6.97
CA LEU A 159 14.45 -13.21 7.91
C LEU A 159 15.96 -12.98 8.03
N ILE A 160 16.64 -12.67 6.92
CA ILE A 160 18.06 -12.29 6.94
C ILE A 160 18.23 -10.96 7.66
N ALA A 161 17.42 -9.95 7.36
CA ALA A 161 17.47 -8.65 8.05
C ALA A 161 17.17 -8.75 9.56
N TRP A 162 16.27 -9.66 9.96
CA TRP A 162 15.95 -9.93 11.37
C TRP A 162 17.06 -10.68 12.11
N SER A 163 17.80 -11.55 11.43
CA SER A 163 18.90 -12.30 12.05
C SER A 163 20.17 -11.46 12.27
N ILE A 164 20.33 -10.35 11.53
CA ILE A 164 21.48 -9.44 11.64
C ILE A 164 21.27 -8.23 12.58
N TRP A 165 20.08 -8.03 13.18
CA TRP A 165 19.80 -6.86 14.02
C TRP A 165 20.26 -7.03 15.50
N PRO A 166 21.22 -6.23 16.05
CA PRO A 166 21.89 -6.58 17.33
C PRO A 166 21.20 -6.17 18.65
N GLN A 167 20.14 -5.35 18.66
CA GLN A 167 19.70 -4.65 19.90
C GLN A 167 18.28 -4.92 20.42
N ARG A 168 17.77 -6.16 20.36
CA ARG A 168 16.40 -6.48 20.82
C ARG A 168 16.22 -6.97 22.27
N ARG A 169 17.24 -6.93 23.14
CA ARG A 169 17.07 -7.33 24.56
C ARG A 169 16.46 -6.26 25.48
N ARG A 170 16.31 -5.00 25.07
CA ARG A 170 15.92 -3.90 26.00
C ARG A 170 14.50 -3.32 25.85
N LEU A 171 13.74 -3.67 24.81
CA LEU A 171 12.44 -3.03 24.53
C LEU A 171 11.26 -4.00 24.40
N MET A 172 11.25 -5.11 25.15
CA MET A 172 10.03 -5.93 25.26
C MET A 172 9.33 -5.68 26.60
N PRO A 173 8.07 -5.20 26.61
CA PRO A 173 7.18 -5.40 27.74
C PRO A 173 6.96 -6.91 27.91
N ARG A 174 7.20 -7.44 29.11
CA ARG A 174 6.99 -8.86 29.44
C ARG A 174 5.48 -9.14 29.51
N TRP A 175 4.85 -9.44 28.37
CA TRP A 175 3.53 -10.08 28.40
C TRP A 175 3.73 -11.54 28.80
N ARG A 176 3.32 -11.90 30.02
CA ARG A 176 3.19 -13.29 30.45
C ARG A 176 1.88 -13.81 29.89
N LEU A 177 1.92 -14.82 29.03
CA LEU A 177 0.75 -15.65 28.74
C LEU A 177 0.33 -16.36 30.04
N ALA A 178 -0.75 -15.90 30.65
CA ALA A 178 -1.53 -16.74 31.53
C ALA A 178 -2.28 -17.72 30.64
N ARG A 179 -1.97 -19.02 30.76
CA ARG A 179 -2.84 -20.07 30.24
C ARG A 179 -4.10 -20.10 31.11
N ALA A 180 -5.25 -20.10 30.46
CA ALA A 180 -6.46 -20.74 30.97
C ALA A 180 -6.67 -22.01 30.12
#